data_AF-A0A165EGW0-F1
#
_entry.id   AF-A0A165EGW0-F1
#
_cell.length_a   1.000
_cell.length_b   1.000
_cell.length_c   1.000
_cell.angle_alpha   90.00
_cell.angle_beta   90.00
_cell.angle_gamma   90.00
#
_symmetry.space_group_name_H-M   'P 1'
#
loop_
_entity.id
_entity.type
_entity.pdbx_description
1 polymer ?
#
loop_
_entity_poly.entity_id
_entity_poly.type
_entity_poly.pdbx_seq_one_letter_code
_entity_poly.pdbx_strand_id
1 'polypeptide(L)'
;MHEDFRRLGGCYKQATHTAILSSTHSATAMYRFPSIVLYILSCMCLITSAISAPVAAAISPSLICYQNATVIWKSLIFFAMNYVAHAASVPTSAEVGRYTRHVTLQRHFPWASIICLFLPFGGLARAILVTAQQLRWNGDDIRAALAHGALLVVARTERWTPLRGVTETVFVRLPEDLWSSNKVYAFFELETEDEAHWEIDHHDHAVYGDVSLPEGYTLAAPANKSFTENIIRESLEDTGTAVIPRSQSLLKMVASLIQIVSASITLYLSSGNQLARWGYAAYGLTVFPYALMSFMKMIYARLVGDYNCGHVLRTPILEEAERREGGFPVSIRDLKAFAHSGYVPAELLLKDANPDTGEPAILLINTEEFEDKELKFSSCPIHDAHKILISPITHNGPAPEDKLQECRSLPWWETASIVTAFLIVMILPYILIYSLTGFQAAASTVAERAWMTAWLSANQASLEGGVIPKEVQALCVAALCAPAIGGMVMVFGMFLEGNGFGVCPSTCGH
;
A
#
# COMPACT_ATOMS: atom_id res chain seq x y z
N MET A 1 -25.11 12.06 -33.24
CA MET A 1 -25.35 11.48 -31.90
C MET A 1 -24.42 10.29 -31.60
N HIS A 2 -23.20 10.24 -32.14
CA HIS A 2 -22.16 9.27 -31.72
C HIS A 2 -20.72 9.84 -31.81
N GLU A 3 -20.55 11.12 -32.18
CA GLU A 3 -19.24 11.79 -32.31
C GLU A 3 -18.98 12.88 -31.24
N ASP A 4 -19.97 13.31 -30.48
CA ASP A 4 -19.79 14.31 -29.40
C ASP A 4 -19.21 13.73 -28.10
N PHE A 5 -19.12 12.40 -27.98
CA PHE A 5 -18.57 11.73 -26.79
C PHE A 5 -17.04 11.76 -26.69
N ARG A 6 -16.31 12.18 -27.74
CA ARG A 6 -14.83 12.24 -27.70
C ARG A 6 -14.24 13.59 -27.27
N ARG A 7 -15.03 14.67 -27.19
CA ARG A 7 -14.51 16.00 -26.86
C ARG A 7 -14.55 16.36 -25.36
N LEU A 8 -15.20 15.57 -24.52
CA LEU A 8 -15.29 15.83 -23.06
C LEU A 8 -14.10 15.28 -22.24
N GLY A 9 -13.22 14.46 -22.82
CA GLY A 9 -12.05 13.91 -22.12
C GLY A 9 -10.78 14.78 -22.13
N GLY A 10 -10.83 15.96 -22.76
CA GLY A 10 -9.61 16.72 -23.13
C GLY A 10 -9.21 17.89 -22.21
N CYS A 11 -10.13 18.47 -21.42
CA CYS A 11 -9.86 19.77 -20.79
C CYS A 11 -9.40 19.74 -19.32
N TYR A 12 -9.43 18.60 -18.62
CA TYR A 12 -9.18 18.59 -17.17
C TYR A 12 -7.80 18.05 -16.73
N LYS A 13 -6.98 17.55 -17.68
CA LYS A 13 -5.70 16.90 -17.35
C LYS A 13 -4.52 17.86 -17.06
N GLN A 14 -4.71 19.17 -17.23
CA GLN A 14 -3.57 20.11 -17.26
C GLN A 14 -3.48 21.05 -16.04
N ALA A 15 -4.53 21.17 -15.23
CA ALA A 15 -4.54 22.02 -14.03
C ALA A 15 -4.18 21.27 -12.73
N THR A 16 -4.34 19.94 -12.71
CA THR A 16 -4.07 19.08 -11.54
C THR A 16 -2.59 18.78 -11.31
N HIS A 17 -1.70 19.10 -12.26
CA HIS A 17 -0.28 18.72 -12.16
C HIS A 17 0.59 19.66 -11.30
N THR A 18 0.13 20.88 -11.01
CA THR A 18 0.95 21.93 -10.39
C THR A 18 0.71 22.10 -8.88
N ALA A 19 -0.42 21.60 -8.35
CA ALA A 19 -0.75 21.64 -6.92
C ALA A 19 -0.18 20.43 -6.12
N ILE A 20 0.38 19.44 -6.81
CA ILE A 20 0.94 18.18 -6.26
C ILE A 20 2.18 18.40 -5.37
N LEU A 21 2.76 19.61 -5.37
CA LEU A 21 4.08 19.84 -4.79
C LEU A 21 4.09 20.46 -3.38
N SER A 22 3.01 21.02 -2.83
CA SER A 22 3.12 21.80 -1.57
C SER A 22 2.68 21.08 -0.28
N SER A 23 1.78 20.11 -0.32
CA SER A 23 1.17 19.52 0.90
C SER A 23 1.97 18.36 1.53
N THR A 24 2.90 17.74 0.79
CA THR A 24 3.74 16.62 1.31
C THR A 24 5.02 17.07 2.03
N HIS A 25 5.25 18.37 2.21
CA HIS A 25 6.55 18.91 2.58
C HIS A 25 7.03 18.58 4.00
N SER A 26 6.15 18.44 4.98
CA SER A 26 6.62 18.40 6.39
C SER A 26 7.07 17.02 6.86
N ALA A 27 6.48 15.92 6.37
CA ALA A 27 6.91 14.56 6.71
C ALA A 27 7.93 13.99 5.71
N THR A 28 7.95 14.46 4.44
CA THR A 28 8.88 13.94 3.43
C THR A 28 10.25 14.62 3.45
N ALA A 29 10.39 15.83 4.00
CA ALA A 29 11.67 16.54 4.02
C ALA A 29 12.74 15.85 4.88
N MET A 30 12.35 15.19 5.97
CA MET A 30 13.29 14.49 6.87
C MET A 30 13.86 13.19 6.26
N TYR A 31 13.23 12.64 5.22
CA TYR A 31 13.70 11.46 4.50
C TYR A 31 14.55 11.78 3.25
N ARG A 32 14.52 13.01 2.71
CA ARG A 32 15.13 13.31 1.40
C ARG A 32 16.66 13.43 1.41
N PHE A 33 17.27 13.86 2.52
CA PHE A 33 18.72 14.14 2.55
C PHE A 33 19.61 12.87 2.58
N PRO A 34 19.28 11.82 3.35
CA PRO A 34 19.99 10.53 3.27
C PRO A 34 19.78 9.82 1.92
N SER A 35 18.61 10.01 1.31
CA SER A 35 18.19 9.33 0.09
C SER A 35 19.06 9.70 -1.12
N ILE A 36 19.40 10.97 -1.32
CA ILE A 36 20.19 11.41 -2.50
C ILE A 36 21.60 10.79 -2.48
N VAL A 37 22.24 10.75 -1.31
CA VAL A 37 23.56 10.13 -1.16
C VAL A 37 23.47 8.62 -1.38
N LEU A 38 22.42 7.96 -0.87
CA LEU A 38 22.18 6.53 -1.09
C LEU A 38 21.89 6.21 -2.57
N TYR A 39 21.13 7.06 -3.28
CA TYR A 39 20.91 6.94 -4.72
C TYR A 39 22.18 7.11 -5.52
N ILE A 40 23.04 8.08 -5.19
CA ILE A 40 24.32 8.27 -5.86
C ILE A 40 25.23 7.05 -5.63
N LEU A 41 25.31 6.55 -4.39
CA LEU A 41 26.10 5.36 -4.05
C LEU A 41 25.56 4.09 -4.73
N SER A 42 24.24 3.93 -4.77
CA SER A 42 23.56 2.84 -5.48
C SER A 42 23.82 2.90 -6.98
N CYS A 43 23.63 4.06 -7.63
CA CYS A 43 23.94 4.27 -9.05
C CYS A 43 25.42 3.99 -9.37
N MET A 44 26.36 4.42 -8.52
CA MET A 44 27.78 4.11 -8.69
C MET A 44 28.06 2.60 -8.60
N CYS A 45 27.36 1.86 -7.71
CA CYS A 45 27.45 0.39 -7.64
C CYS A 45 26.82 -0.32 -8.86
N LEU A 46 25.73 0.23 -9.41
CA LEU A 46 25.09 -0.29 -10.62
C LEU A 46 26.02 -0.15 -11.84
N ILE A 47 26.67 1.01 -11.98
CA ILE A 47 27.59 1.30 -13.09
C ILE A 47 28.81 0.38 -13.03
N THR A 48 29.41 0.15 -11.85
CA THR A 48 30.55 -0.77 -11.71
C THR A 48 30.18 -2.23 -12.01
N SER A 49 28.95 -2.64 -11.72
CA SER A 49 28.44 -3.98 -12.05
C SER A 49 28.22 -4.17 -13.55
N ALA A 50 27.68 -3.16 -14.23
CA ALA A 50 27.52 -3.19 -15.68
C ALA A 50 28.86 -3.33 -16.43
N ILE A 51 29.92 -2.70 -15.91
CA ILE A 51 31.28 -2.78 -16.48
C ILE A 51 31.94 -4.14 -16.20
N SER A 52 31.52 -4.85 -15.16
CA SER A 52 32.08 -6.14 -14.74
C SER A 52 31.22 -7.35 -15.11
N ALA A 53 30.22 -7.16 -15.99
CA ALA A 53 29.42 -8.24 -16.54
C ALA A 53 30.32 -9.26 -17.26
N PRO A 54 30.28 -10.55 -16.88
CA PRO A 54 31.08 -11.55 -17.57
C PRO A 54 30.59 -11.69 -19.02
N VAL A 55 31.50 -11.54 -19.98
CA VAL A 55 31.28 -12.00 -21.36
C VAL A 55 31.16 -13.52 -21.27
N ALA A 56 30.03 -14.07 -21.74
CA ALA A 56 29.68 -15.48 -21.60
C ALA A 56 30.87 -16.40 -21.94
N ALA A 57 31.46 -17.02 -20.92
CA ALA A 57 32.40 -18.11 -21.13
C ALA A 57 31.59 -19.34 -21.59
N ALA A 58 31.93 -19.87 -22.76
CA ALA A 58 31.25 -21.01 -23.36
C ALA A 58 31.30 -22.22 -22.40
N ILE A 59 30.15 -22.57 -21.82
CA ILE A 59 29.97 -23.82 -21.08
C ILE A 59 30.05 -24.94 -22.12
N SER A 60 31.22 -25.56 -22.25
CA SER A 60 31.39 -26.75 -23.07
C SER A 60 30.69 -27.93 -22.35
N PRO A 61 29.76 -28.65 -22.98
CA PRO A 61 29.01 -29.71 -22.32
C PRO A 61 29.89 -30.96 -22.21
N SER A 62 30.69 -31.06 -21.15
CA SER A 62 31.34 -32.32 -20.77
C SER A 62 30.40 -33.13 -19.87
N LEU A 63 30.16 -34.38 -20.29
CA LEU A 63 29.30 -35.42 -19.72
C LEU A 63 28.72 -35.20 -18.29
N ILE A 64 27.40 -35.38 -18.18
CA ILE A 64 26.68 -35.49 -16.89
C ILE A 64 27.15 -36.76 -16.17
N CYS A 65 28.06 -36.64 -15.21
CA CYS A 65 28.40 -37.71 -14.27
C CYS A 65 27.58 -37.59 -12.96
N TYR A 66 27.44 -38.69 -12.20
CA TYR A 66 26.67 -38.74 -10.94
C TYR A 66 27.06 -37.64 -9.94
N GLN A 67 28.36 -37.30 -9.90
CA GLN A 67 28.88 -36.21 -9.08
C GLN A 67 28.31 -34.84 -9.52
N ASN A 68 28.31 -34.53 -10.81
CA ASN A 68 27.72 -33.29 -11.35
C ASN A 68 26.22 -33.21 -11.05
N ALA A 69 25.49 -34.31 -11.20
CA ALA A 69 24.06 -34.38 -10.85
C ALA A 69 23.82 -34.11 -9.35
N THR A 70 24.68 -34.66 -8.49
CA THR A 70 24.62 -34.43 -7.03
C THR A 70 24.91 -32.96 -6.68
N VAL A 71 25.88 -32.33 -7.34
CA VAL A 71 26.19 -30.90 -7.13
C VAL A 71 25.03 -30.02 -7.57
N ILE A 72 24.44 -30.30 -8.74
CA ILE A 72 23.24 -29.58 -9.22
C ILE A 72 22.09 -29.76 -8.22
N TRP A 73 21.82 -30.97 -7.75
CA TRP A 73 20.76 -31.21 -6.76
C TRP A 73 20.99 -30.43 -5.47
N LYS A 74 22.22 -30.42 -4.95
CA LYS A 74 22.59 -29.59 -3.79
C LYS A 74 22.39 -28.10 -4.05
N SER A 75 22.70 -27.63 -5.26
CA SER A 75 22.47 -26.22 -5.63
C SER A 75 20.98 -25.89 -5.67
N LEU A 76 20.13 -26.78 -6.20
CA LEU A 76 18.68 -26.58 -6.22
C LEU A 76 18.11 -26.51 -4.80
N ILE A 77 18.54 -27.40 -3.90
CA ILE A 77 18.16 -27.34 -2.48
C ILE A 77 18.62 -26.03 -1.85
N PHE A 78 19.87 -25.63 -2.10
CA PHE A 78 20.42 -24.37 -1.59
C PHE A 78 19.58 -23.16 -2.03
N PHE A 79 19.23 -23.07 -3.32
CA PHE A 79 18.42 -21.97 -3.83
C PHE A 79 16.97 -22.02 -3.30
N ALA A 80 16.39 -23.22 -3.23
CA ALA A 80 15.04 -23.41 -2.73
C ALA A 80 14.91 -22.99 -1.25
N MET A 81 15.83 -23.44 -0.40
CA MET A 81 15.78 -23.23 1.04
C MET A 81 16.27 -21.84 1.49
N ASN A 82 17.06 -21.13 0.65
CA ASN A 82 17.61 -19.82 1.02
C ASN A 82 17.01 -18.62 0.26
N TYR A 83 16.32 -18.83 -0.86
CA TYR A 83 15.77 -17.72 -1.66
C TYR A 83 14.29 -17.95 -1.97
N VAL A 84 13.91 -19.14 -2.45
CA VAL A 84 12.51 -19.43 -2.80
C VAL A 84 11.63 -19.52 -1.54
N ALA A 85 12.12 -20.13 -0.46
CA ALA A 85 11.39 -20.20 0.80
C ALA A 85 11.06 -18.80 1.37
N HIS A 86 11.98 -17.84 1.21
CA HIS A 86 11.74 -16.44 1.53
C HIS A 86 10.67 -15.78 0.64
N ALA A 87 10.71 -16.03 -0.67
CA ALA A 87 9.71 -15.50 -1.60
C ALA A 87 8.31 -16.06 -1.28
N ALA A 88 8.22 -17.35 -0.95
CA ALA A 88 6.99 -18.02 -0.55
C ALA A 88 6.42 -17.53 0.79
N SER A 89 7.26 -16.93 1.65
CA SER A 89 6.81 -16.39 2.95
C SER A 89 6.37 -14.93 2.89
N VAL A 90 6.40 -14.29 1.71
CA VAL A 90 5.90 -12.91 1.54
C VAL A 90 4.41 -12.83 1.90
N PRO A 91 4.01 -11.89 2.78
CA PRO A 91 2.60 -11.64 3.05
C PRO A 91 1.84 -11.23 1.79
N THR A 92 0.62 -11.72 1.62
CA THR A 92 -0.22 -11.40 0.46
C THR A 92 -0.67 -9.94 0.51
N SER A 93 -0.86 -9.41 1.73
CA SER A 93 -1.08 -7.99 1.97
C SER A 93 0.03 -7.12 1.38
N ALA A 94 1.28 -7.60 1.30
CA ALA A 94 2.42 -6.88 0.73
C ALA A 94 2.28 -6.59 -0.78
N GLU A 95 1.35 -7.25 -1.47
CA GLU A 95 1.11 -7.11 -2.93
C GLU A 95 0.17 -5.95 -3.29
N VAL A 96 -0.51 -5.35 -2.31
CA VAL A 96 -1.56 -4.36 -2.58
C VAL A 96 -0.98 -2.95 -2.67
N GLY A 97 -0.70 -2.50 -3.90
CA GLY A 97 -0.67 -1.09 -4.32
C GLY A 97 0.30 -0.12 -3.61
N ARG A 98 0.18 1.17 -3.96
CA ARG A 98 0.90 2.30 -3.33
C ARG A 98 0.50 2.38 -1.84
N TYR A 99 1.34 2.96 -0.97
CA TYR A 99 1.23 3.09 0.51
C TYR A 99 -0.12 3.53 1.12
N THR A 100 -1.08 3.87 0.28
CA THR A 100 -2.36 4.40 0.68
C THR A 100 -3.52 3.66 -0.01
N ARG A 101 -3.34 3.12 -1.23
CA ARG A 101 -4.37 2.36 -1.95
C ARG A 101 -4.21 0.86 -1.68
N HIS A 102 -4.72 0.42 -0.53
CA HIS A 102 -4.46 -0.90 0.05
C HIS A 102 -5.65 -1.87 0.04
N VAL A 103 -6.65 -1.62 -0.79
CA VAL A 103 -7.81 -2.51 -0.85
C VAL A 103 -7.45 -3.79 -1.57
N THR A 104 -7.73 -4.92 -0.92
CA THR A 104 -7.35 -6.25 -1.39
C THR A 104 -8.00 -6.55 -2.74
N LEU A 105 -7.16 -6.68 -3.78
CA LEU A 105 -7.62 -7.01 -5.13
C LEU A 105 -8.08 -8.47 -5.21
N GLN A 106 -9.19 -8.72 -5.92
CA GLN A 106 -9.75 -10.07 -6.07
C GLN A 106 -8.87 -10.97 -6.95
N ARG A 107 -8.23 -10.41 -7.99
CA ARG A 107 -7.25 -11.10 -8.84
C ARG A 107 -5.85 -10.55 -8.56
N HIS A 108 -5.01 -11.38 -7.96
CA HIS A 108 -3.63 -11.03 -7.60
C HIS A 108 -2.65 -11.90 -8.40
N PHE A 109 -1.68 -11.26 -9.06
CA PHE A 109 -0.49 -11.92 -9.57
C PHE A 109 0.63 -11.67 -8.56
N PRO A 110 1.46 -12.67 -8.20
CA PRO A 110 2.36 -12.60 -7.05
C PRO A 110 3.63 -11.78 -7.32
N TRP A 111 3.48 -10.55 -7.79
CA TRP A 111 4.56 -9.66 -8.17
C TRP A 111 5.51 -9.36 -7.00
N ALA A 112 4.98 -9.17 -5.79
CA ALA A 112 5.83 -8.89 -4.62
C ALA A 112 6.68 -10.11 -4.26
N SER A 113 6.13 -11.32 -4.37
CA SER A 113 6.86 -12.56 -4.13
C SER A 113 8.01 -12.72 -5.12
N ILE A 114 7.78 -12.42 -6.40
CA ILE A 114 8.82 -12.45 -7.45
C ILE A 114 9.89 -11.39 -7.19
N ILE A 115 9.49 -10.16 -6.86
CA ILE A 115 10.46 -9.10 -6.54
C ILE A 115 11.28 -9.47 -5.31
N CYS A 116 10.65 -10.02 -4.25
CA CYS A 116 11.34 -10.43 -3.03
C CYS A 116 12.29 -11.62 -3.23
N LEU A 117 12.11 -12.42 -4.28
CA LEU A 117 13.09 -13.44 -4.65
C LEU A 117 14.45 -12.80 -4.95
N PHE A 118 14.46 -11.65 -5.62
CA PHE A 118 15.66 -10.93 -6.02
C PHE A 118 16.07 -9.86 -5.01
N LEU A 119 15.09 -9.17 -4.42
CA LEU A 119 15.27 -8.03 -3.54
C LEU A 119 14.60 -8.34 -2.19
N PRO A 120 15.25 -9.09 -1.28
CA PRO A 120 14.63 -9.52 -0.03
C PRO A 120 14.11 -8.36 0.83
N PHE A 121 14.68 -7.17 0.68
CA PHE A 121 14.26 -5.98 1.43
C PHE A 121 13.12 -5.18 0.76
N GLY A 122 12.65 -5.56 -0.43
CA GLY A 122 11.62 -4.82 -1.16
C GLY A 122 10.29 -4.68 -0.40
N GLY A 123 9.98 -5.59 0.53
CA GLY A 123 8.81 -5.51 1.41
C GLY A 123 9.12 -5.11 2.86
N LEU A 124 10.39 -4.89 3.21
CA LEU A 124 10.83 -4.77 4.61
C LEU A 124 10.45 -3.44 5.25
N ALA A 125 10.59 -2.35 4.49
CA ALA A 125 10.13 -1.03 4.94
C ALA A 125 8.67 -1.07 5.38
N ARG A 126 7.83 -1.69 4.55
CA ARG A 126 6.41 -1.92 4.84
C ARG A 126 6.23 -2.79 6.08
N ALA A 127 6.90 -3.93 6.16
CA ALA A 127 6.77 -4.84 7.32
C ALA A 127 7.11 -4.14 8.64
N ILE A 128 8.15 -3.29 8.67
CA ILE A 128 8.53 -2.49 9.85
C ILE A 128 7.43 -1.48 10.19
N LEU A 129 7.02 -0.64 9.24
CA LEU A 129 6.01 0.41 9.45
C LEU A 129 4.70 -0.18 9.98
N VAL A 130 4.23 -1.23 9.31
CA VAL A 130 2.96 -1.87 9.63
C VAL A 130 3.01 -2.59 10.97
N THR A 131 4.15 -3.19 11.32
CA THR A 131 4.34 -3.80 12.65
C THR A 131 4.36 -2.73 13.74
N ALA A 132 5.04 -1.60 13.52
CA ALA A 132 5.05 -0.48 14.47
C ALA A 132 3.65 0.10 14.69
N GLN A 133 2.88 0.27 13.61
CA GLN A 133 1.48 0.72 13.66
C GLN A 133 0.58 -0.27 14.40
N GLN A 134 0.76 -1.59 14.19
CA GLN A 134 0.02 -2.61 14.93
C GLN A 134 0.33 -2.57 16.43
N LEU A 135 1.57 -2.28 16.82
CA LEU A 135 1.95 -2.12 18.22
C LEU A 135 1.33 -0.86 18.84
N ARG A 136 1.21 0.23 18.07
CA ARG A 136 0.53 1.47 18.51
C ARG A 136 -0.94 1.22 18.82
N TRP A 137 -1.63 0.51 17.95
CA TRP A 137 -3.07 0.25 18.06
C TRP A 137 -3.37 -1.11 18.70
N ASN A 138 -2.49 -1.59 19.58
CA ASN A 138 -2.73 -2.84 20.28
C ASN A 138 -3.97 -2.73 21.18
N GLY A 139 -4.98 -3.55 20.90
CA GLY A 139 -6.27 -3.50 21.59
C GLY A 139 -7.35 -2.66 20.90
N ASP A 140 -7.05 -2.03 19.76
CA ASP A 140 -8.04 -1.37 18.89
C ASP A 140 -7.93 -1.94 17.47
N ASP A 141 -8.67 -3.02 17.22
CA ASP A 141 -8.61 -3.74 15.96
C ASP A 141 -9.14 -2.91 14.78
N ILE A 142 -10.05 -1.95 15.02
CA ILE A 142 -10.57 -1.05 13.98
C ILE A 142 -9.47 -0.10 13.51
N ARG A 143 -8.80 0.61 14.44
CA ARG A 143 -7.70 1.52 14.06
C ARG A 143 -6.51 0.77 13.51
N ALA A 144 -6.24 -0.44 14.01
CA ALA A 144 -5.27 -1.33 13.41
C ALA A 144 -5.64 -1.64 11.95
N ALA A 145 -6.87 -2.12 11.67
CA ALA A 145 -7.31 -2.41 10.30
C ALA A 145 -7.26 -1.19 9.38
N LEU A 146 -7.56 0.02 9.88
CA LEU A 146 -7.37 1.27 9.14
C LEU A 146 -5.90 1.51 8.78
N ALA A 147 -5.00 1.32 9.75
CA ALA A 147 -3.56 1.43 9.53
C ALA A 147 -3.05 0.42 8.50
N HIS A 148 -3.63 -0.79 8.45
CA HIS A 148 -3.34 -1.82 7.46
C HIS A 148 -3.99 -1.57 6.09
N GLY A 149 -4.93 -0.62 6.00
CA GLY A 149 -5.69 -0.33 4.79
C GLY A 149 -6.74 -1.40 4.45
N ALA A 150 -7.17 -2.16 5.46
CA ALA A 150 -8.20 -3.19 5.34
C ALA A 150 -9.62 -2.65 5.56
N LEU A 151 -9.79 -1.37 5.89
CA LEU A 151 -11.10 -0.73 6.02
C LEU A 151 -11.54 -0.01 4.75
N LEU A 152 -12.83 -0.12 4.47
CA LEU A 152 -13.55 0.59 3.43
C LEU A 152 -14.61 1.47 4.07
N VAL A 153 -14.96 2.57 3.41
CA VAL A 153 -16.06 3.44 3.80
C VAL A 153 -17.03 3.58 2.63
N VAL A 154 -18.28 3.92 2.92
CA VAL A 154 -19.22 4.34 1.88
C VAL A 154 -19.08 5.84 1.68
N ALA A 155 -19.04 6.26 0.42
CA ALA A 155 -18.99 7.66 0.02
C ALA A 155 -20.18 7.99 -0.89
N ARG A 156 -20.70 9.21 -0.77
CA ARG A 156 -21.59 9.80 -1.77
C ARG A 156 -20.79 10.12 -3.03
N THR A 157 -21.43 9.93 -4.18
CA THR A 157 -20.87 10.22 -5.51
C THR A 157 -21.51 11.48 -6.07
N GLU A 158 -20.97 12.00 -7.19
CA GLU A 158 -21.56 13.15 -7.90
C GLU A 158 -22.99 12.89 -8.39
N ARG A 159 -23.42 11.62 -8.45
CA ARG A 159 -24.77 11.21 -8.84
C ARG A 159 -25.75 11.19 -7.67
N TRP A 160 -25.27 11.46 -6.46
CA TRP A 160 -26.13 11.49 -5.29
C TRP A 160 -27.23 12.53 -5.47
N THR A 161 -28.47 12.09 -5.26
CA THR A 161 -29.65 12.96 -5.26
C THR A 161 -30.60 12.52 -4.17
N PRO A 162 -31.50 13.43 -3.71
CA PRO A 162 -32.54 13.03 -2.78
C PRO A 162 -33.53 12.03 -3.41
N LEU A 163 -34.10 11.15 -2.59
CA LEU A 163 -35.15 10.23 -3.03
C LEU A 163 -36.39 11.01 -3.49
N ARG A 164 -36.97 10.56 -4.60
CA ARG A 164 -38.15 11.19 -5.19
C ARG A 164 -39.39 10.88 -4.37
N GLY A 165 -40.17 11.91 -4.07
CA GLY A 165 -41.46 11.80 -3.37
C GLY A 165 -41.36 11.41 -1.89
N VAL A 166 -40.16 11.34 -1.33
CA VAL A 166 -39.90 11.00 0.08
C VAL A 166 -39.13 12.14 0.72
N THR A 167 -39.59 12.59 1.89
CA THR A 167 -38.84 13.56 2.70
C THR A 167 -37.72 12.81 3.42
N GLU A 168 -36.49 13.29 3.28
CA GLU A 168 -35.34 12.75 4.00
C GLU A 168 -34.50 13.85 4.63
N THR A 169 -33.96 13.57 5.82
CA THR A 169 -33.05 14.48 6.52
C THR A 169 -31.62 14.23 6.06
N VAL A 170 -31.00 15.25 5.47
CA VAL A 170 -29.63 15.20 4.99
C VAL A 170 -28.86 16.38 5.55
N PHE A 171 -27.61 16.13 5.95
CA PHE A 171 -26.72 17.20 6.37
C PHE A 171 -26.09 17.88 5.16
N VAL A 172 -26.37 19.18 5.04
CA VAL A 172 -25.97 20.00 3.90
C VAL A 172 -25.40 21.31 4.40
N ARG A 173 -24.49 21.89 3.63
CA ARG A 173 -24.07 23.28 3.82
C ARG A 173 -24.78 24.16 2.80
N LEU A 174 -25.70 24.96 3.32
CA LEU A 174 -26.56 25.84 2.55
C LEU A 174 -25.83 27.16 2.25
N PRO A 175 -26.04 27.78 1.08
CA PRO A 175 -25.40 29.05 0.77
C PRO A 175 -26.06 30.18 1.56
N GLU A 176 -25.27 31.14 2.05
CA GLU A 176 -25.74 32.25 2.89
C GLU A 176 -26.82 33.12 2.20
N ASP A 177 -26.82 33.16 0.87
CA ASP A 177 -27.76 33.93 0.04
C ASP A 177 -29.06 33.18 -0.30
N LEU A 178 -29.28 31.96 0.20
CA LEU A 178 -30.38 31.09 -0.26
C LEU A 178 -31.79 31.67 -0.01
N TRP A 179 -31.95 32.50 1.02
CA TRP A 179 -33.24 33.14 1.33
C TRP A 179 -33.36 34.54 0.72
N SER A 180 -32.24 35.22 0.49
CA SER A 180 -32.20 36.60 -0.01
C SER A 180 -32.05 36.71 -1.53
N SER A 181 -31.60 35.65 -2.19
CA SER A 181 -31.35 35.60 -3.63
C SER A 181 -32.60 35.25 -4.44
N ASN A 182 -32.64 35.75 -5.68
CA ASN A 182 -33.69 35.46 -6.66
C ASN A 182 -33.36 34.25 -7.56
N LYS A 183 -32.29 33.50 -7.25
CA LYS A 183 -31.96 32.29 -8.02
C LYS A 183 -33.07 31.27 -7.85
N VAL A 184 -33.52 30.72 -8.96
CA VAL A 184 -34.66 29.78 -9.00
C VAL A 184 -34.19 28.33 -8.95
N TYR A 185 -32.96 28.05 -9.38
CA TYR A 185 -32.43 26.71 -9.47
C TYR A 185 -31.54 26.35 -8.29
N ALA A 186 -31.47 25.06 -7.95
CA ALA A 186 -30.52 24.49 -7.00
C ALA A 186 -29.96 23.16 -7.52
N PHE A 187 -28.72 22.87 -7.16
CA PHE A 187 -28.07 21.58 -7.40
C PHE A 187 -27.15 21.20 -6.24
N PHE A 188 -26.89 19.91 -6.10
CA PHE A 188 -25.95 19.39 -5.11
C PHE A 188 -24.55 19.32 -5.70
N GLU A 189 -23.56 19.75 -4.92
CA GLU A 189 -22.14 19.67 -5.27
C GLU A 189 -21.40 19.01 -4.11
N LEU A 190 -20.57 18.00 -4.41
CA LEU A 190 -19.73 17.38 -3.39
C LEU A 190 -18.65 18.39 -2.97
N GLU A 191 -18.52 18.62 -1.67
CA GLU A 191 -17.43 19.44 -1.16
C GLU A 191 -16.10 18.72 -1.42
N THR A 192 -15.11 19.45 -1.93
CA THR A 192 -13.80 18.90 -2.21
C THR A 192 -13.02 18.68 -0.92
N GLU A 193 -12.81 17.42 -0.55
CA GLU A 193 -12.02 17.03 0.63
C GLU A 193 -10.68 16.45 0.16
N ASP A 194 -9.60 17.23 0.25
CA ASP A 194 -8.20 16.96 -0.16
C ASP A 194 -7.78 15.48 -0.25
N GLU A 195 -8.14 14.80 -1.35
CA GLU A 195 -7.96 13.35 -1.54
C GLU A 195 -8.25 12.54 -0.26
N ALA A 196 -9.38 12.79 0.40
CA ALA A 196 -9.74 12.08 1.63
C ALA A 196 -9.98 10.58 1.38
N HIS A 197 -10.52 10.24 0.20
CA HIS A 197 -10.82 8.87 -0.22
C HIS A 197 -10.63 8.66 -1.72
N TRP A 198 -10.56 7.39 -2.13
CA TRP A 198 -10.66 6.99 -3.54
C TRP A 198 -11.85 6.08 -3.75
N GLU A 199 -12.68 6.41 -4.72
CA GLU A 199 -13.75 5.52 -5.17
C GLU A 199 -13.17 4.20 -5.71
N ILE A 200 -13.88 3.13 -5.40
CA ILE A 200 -13.48 1.77 -5.71
C ILE A 200 -14.63 1.02 -6.33
N ASP A 201 -14.33 0.31 -7.42
CA ASP A 201 -15.23 -0.71 -7.92
C ASP A 201 -15.19 -1.93 -7.00
N HIS A 202 -16.34 -2.25 -6.41
CA HIS A 202 -16.56 -3.42 -5.58
C HIS A 202 -16.19 -4.74 -6.29
N HIS A 203 -16.30 -4.82 -7.63
CA HIS A 203 -15.97 -6.03 -8.38
C HIS A 203 -14.46 -6.31 -8.47
N ASP A 204 -13.62 -5.29 -8.31
CA ASP A 204 -12.17 -5.46 -8.38
C ASP A 204 -11.57 -5.95 -7.06
N HIS A 205 -12.35 -5.95 -5.98
CA HIS A 205 -11.85 -6.11 -4.62
C HIS A 205 -12.57 -7.23 -3.85
N ALA A 206 -11.81 -7.94 -3.03
CA ALA A 206 -12.40 -8.88 -2.09
C ALA A 206 -12.98 -8.09 -0.91
N VAL A 207 -14.30 -7.97 -0.83
CA VAL A 207 -15.00 -7.29 0.27
C VAL A 207 -15.67 -8.35 1.16
N TYR A 208 -15.64 -8.12 2.48
CA TYR A 208 -16.32 -8.97 3.44
C TYR A 208 -17.83 -8.70 3.42
N GLY A 209 -18.63 -9.74 3.19
CA GLY A 209 -20.09 -9.65 3.12
C GLY A 209 -20.61 -9.35 1.72
N ASP A 210 -21.93 -9.26 1.61
CA ASP A 210 -22.60 -8.78 0.40
C ASP A 210 -22.88 -7.29 0.57
N VAL A 211 -22.52 -6.49 -0.44
CA VAL A 211 -22.64 -5.04 -0.38
C VAL A 211 -23.39 -4.58 -1.62
N SER A 212 -24.69 -4.37 -1.47
CA SER A 212 -25.50 -3.57 -2.39
C SER A 212 -25.53 -2.14 -1.89
N LEU A 213 -25.23 -1.18 -2.77
CA LEU A 213 -25.37 0.24 -2.46
C LEU A 213 -26.36 0.87 -3.44
N PRO A 214 -27.22 1.78 -2.96
CA PRO A 214 -28.17 2.47 -3.80
C PRO A 214 -27.46 3.45 -4.75
N GLU A 215 -28.16 3.87 -5.80
CA GLU A 215 -27.62 4.85 -6.74
C GLU A 215 -27.22 6.14 -6.02
N GLY A 216 -26.07 6.69 -6.39
CA GLY A 216 -25.50 7.86 -5.74
C GLY A 216 -24.47 7.54 -4.65
N TYR A 217 -24.26 6.27 -4.30
CA TYR A 217 -23.25 5.83 -3.33
C TYR A 217 -22.25 4.86 -3.96
N THR A 218 -21.04 4.84 -3.41
CA THR A 218 -19.98 3.92 -3.83
C THR A 218 -19.13 3.48 -2.64
N LEU A 219 -18.41 2.39 -2.80
CA LEU A 219 -17.35 2.01 -1.88
C LEU A 219 -16.12 2.87 -2.12
N ALA A 220 -15.45 3.25 -1.05
CA ALA A 220 -14.26 4.06 -1.11
C ALA A 220 -13.18 3.57 -0.14
N ALA A 221 -11.92 3.65 -0.57
CA ALA A 221 -10.77 3.47 0.29
C ALA A 221 -10.37 4.78 0.94
N PRO A 222 -10.09 4.79 2.26
CA PRO A 222 -9.42 5.89 2.92
C PRO A 222 -8.08 6.21 2.25
N ALA A 223 -7.98 7.39 1.65
CA ALA A 223 -6.76 7.85 1.00
C ALA A 223 -5.83 8.54 1.99
N ASN A 224 -6.44 9.35 2.86
CA ASN A 224 -5.79 9.92 4.02
C ASN A 224 -6.45 9.36 5.29
N LYS A 225 -5.72 8.48 5.97
CA LYS A 225 -6.20 7.75 7.17
C LYS A 225 -6.70 8.68 8.27
N SER A 226 -6.18 9.90 8.36
CA SER A 226 -6.55 10.90 9.37
C SER A 226 -8.04 11.27 9.32
N PHE A 227 -8.63 11.34 8.12
CA PHE A 227 -10.07 11.65 7.98
C PHE A 227 -10.91 10.52 8.53
N THR A 228 -10.63 9.28 8.14
CA THR A 228 -11.36 8.10 8.64
C THR A 228 -11.10 7.86 10.13
N GLU A 229 -9.90 8.14 10.63
CA GLU A 229 -9.60 8.09 12.06
C GLU A 229 -10.43 9.11 12.86
N ASN A 230 -10.62 10.32 12.31
CA ASN A 230 -11.50 11.32 12.90
C ASN A 230 -12.96 10.84 12.91
N ILE A 231 -13.45 10.27 11.79
CA ILE A 231 -14.79 9.67 11.72
C ILE A 231 -14.94 8.58 12.78
N ILE A 232 -13.95 7.70 12.94
CA ILE A 232 -13.97 6.65 13.97
C ILE A 232 -14.05 7.26 15.37
N ARG A 233 -13.27 8.31 15.64
CA ARG A 233 -13.23 8.96 16.95
C ARG A 233 -14.54 9.67 17.30
N GLU A 234 -15.21 10.24 16.31
CA GLU A 234 -16.43 11.05 16.50
C GLU A 234 -17.71 10.22 16.41
N SER A 235 -17.76 9.20 15.55
CA SER A 235 -19.00 8.52 15.16
C SER A 235 -19.17 7.12 15.75
N LEU A 236 -18.09 6.44 16.17
CA LEU A 236 -18.17 5.07 16.69
C LEU A 236 -18.08 5.06 18.21
N GLU A 237 -19.14 4.57 18.86
CA GLU A 237 -19.12 4.24 20.28
C GLU A 237 -18.37 2.90 20.49
N ASP A 238 -17.40 2.90 21.41
CA ASP A 238 -16.63 1.73 21.87
C ASP A 238 -15.98 0.86 20.78
N THR A 239 -14.82 1.31 20.27
CA THR A 239 -13.99 0.53 19.33
C THR A 239 -13.29 -0.67 19.96
N GLY A 240 -13.27 -0.78 21.29
CA GLY A 240 -12.47 -1.78 22.01
C GLY A 240 -13.04 -3.19 21.99
N THR A 241 -14.32 -3.35 21.65
CA THR A 241 -15.00 -4.66 21.65
C THR A 241 -15.11 -5.27 20.25
N ALA A 242 -14.95 -4.47 19.20
CA ALA A 242 -15.03 -4.94 17.83
C ALA A 242 -13.75 -5.66 17.40
N VAL A 243 -13.85 -6.96 17.12
CA VAL A 243 -12.73 -7.78 16.64
C VAL A 243 -12.86 -7.98 15.14
N ILE A 244 -11.87 -7.52 14.37
CA ILE A 244 -11.82 -7.72 12.93
C ILE A 244 -11.05 -9.02 12.64
N PRO A 245 -11.65 -9.97 11.90
CA PRO A 245 -11.02 -11.26 11.64
C PRO A 245 -9.76 -11.07 10.79
N ARG A 246 -8.67 -11.68 11.26
CA ARG A 246 -7.35 -11.66 10.59
C ARG A 246 -6.80 -13.06 10.51
N SER A 247 -6.19 -13.39 9.38
CA SER A 247 -5.61 -14.72 9.17
C SER A 247 -4.15 -14.75 9.59
N GLN A 248 -3.80 -15.68 10.50
CA GLN A 248 -2.41 -15.98 10.81
C GLN A 248 -1.96 -17.13 9.91
N SER A 249 -1.16 -16.83 8.89
CA SER A 249 -0.67 -17.86 7.98
C SER A 249 0.44 -18.69 8.63
N LEU A 250 0.06 -19.81 9.23
CA LEU A 250 1.01 -20.78 9.81
C LEU A 250 2.03 -21.25 8.77
N LEU A 251 1.62 -21.43 7.51
CA LEU A 251 2.50 -21.82 6.42
C LEU A 251 3.60 -20.78 6.17
N LYS A 252 3.27 -19.48 6.13
CA LYS A 252 4.27 -18.41 5.95
C LYS A 252 5.24 -18.35 7.13
N MET A 253 4.77 -18.58 8.35
CA MET A 253 5.63 -18.67 9.54
C MET A 253 6.59 -19.85 9.46
N VAL A 254 6.10 -21.04 9.10
CA VAL A 254 6.94 -22.24 8.95
C VAL A 254 7.97 -22.06 7.82
N ALA A 255 7.57 -21.52 6.67
CA ALA A 255 8.48 -21.21 5.57
C ALA A 255 9.58 -20.22 5.99
N SER A 256 9.22 -19.19 6.76
CA SER A 256 10.17 -18.21 7.31
C SER A 256 11.14 -18.87 8.29
N LEU A 257 10.67 -19.78 9.15
CA LEU A 257 11.50 -20.51 10.09
C LEU A 257 12.50 -21.44 9.36
N ILE A 258 12.03 -22.21 8.38
CA ILE A 258 12.88 -23.08 7.55
C ILE A 258 13.99 -22.24 6.90
N GLN A 259 13.62 -21.10 6.31
CA GLN A 259 14.55 -20.16 5.69
C GLN A 259 15.58 -19.61 6.68
N ILE A 260 15.17 -19.18 7.89
CA ILE A 260 16.08 -18.69 8.93
C ILE A 260 17.09 -19.78 9.32
N VAL A 261 16.61 -20.99 9.61
CA VAL A 261 17.46 -22.12 10.00
C VAL A 261 18.42 -22.49 8.87
N SER A 262 17.94 -22.59 7.63
CA SER A 262 18.76 -22.89 6.46
C SER A 262 19.84 -21.84 6.24
N ALA A 263 19.49 -20.55 6.33
CA ALA A 263 20.42 -19.46 6.15
C ALA A 263 21.47 -19.42 7.28
N SER A 264 21.08 -19.69 8.53
CA SER A 264 22.01 -19.83 9.65
C SER A 264 22.99 -20.98 9.46
N ILE A 265 22.50 -22.17 9.05
CA ILE A 265 23.36 -23.32 8.74
C ILE A 265 24.31 -22.98 7.59
N THR A 266 23.81 -22.34 6.54
CA THR A 266 24.62 -21.92 5.38
C THR A 266 25.72 -20.96 5.82
N LEU A 267 25.40 -19.92 6.59
CA LEU A 267 26.39 -18.96 7.10
C LEU A 267 27.45 -19.66 7.97
N TYR A 268 27.04 -20.59 8.82
CA TYR A 268 27.95 -21.38 9.64
C TYR A 268 28.88 -22.24 8.77
N LEU A 269 28.36 -22.98 7.80
CA LEU A 269 29.15 -23.83 6.90
C LEU A 269 30.02 -23.03 5.92
N SER A 270 29.68 -21.76 5.70
CA SER A 270 30.48 -20.85 4.88
C SER A 270 31.76 -20.43 5.59
N SER A 271 31.80 -20.50 6.93
CA SER A 271 33.00 -20.20 7.71
C SER A 271 34.14 -21.18 7.38
N GLY A 272 35.31 -20.63 7.05
CA GLY A 272 36.48 -21.41 6.63
C GLY A 272 36.70 -21.38 5.12
N ASN A 273 36.48 -22.52 4.43
CA ASN A 273 36.90 -22.70 3.03
C ASN A 273 36.30 -21.70 2.05
N GLN A 274 35.05 -21.28 2.24
CA GLN A 274 34.44 -20.30 1.34
C GLN A 274 34.99 -18.89 1.57
N LEU A 275 35.11 -18.46 2.84
CA LEU A 275 35.68 -17.15 3.17
C LEU A 275 37.15 -17.05 2.77
N ALA A 276 37.92 -18.13 2.93
CA ALA A 276 39.33 -18.17 2.51
C ALA A 276 39.50 -18.07 0.99
N ARG A 277 38.51 -18.54 0.21
CA ARG A 277 38.56 -18.53 -1.26
C ARG A 277 37.99 -17.24 -1.84
N TRP A 278 36.79 -16.85 -1.44
CA TRP A 278 36.07 -15.73 -2.05
C TRP A 278 36.00 -14.47 -1.17
N GLY A 279 36.48 -14.52 0.07
CA GLY A 279 36.53 -13.35 0.95
C GLY A 279 35.14 -12.79 1.21
N TYR A 280 35.00 -11.46 1.13
CA TYR A 280 33.70 -10.79 1.27
C TYR A 280 32.72 -11.06 0.12
N ALA A 281 33.18 -11.65 -1.00
CA ALA A 281 32.33 -12.07 -2.11
C ALA A 281 31.71 -13.46 -1.89
N ALA A 282 32.02 -14.13 -0.78
CA ALA A 282 31.55 -15.49 -0.53
C ALA A 282 30.02 -15.60 -0.63
N TYR A 283 29.55 -16.51 -1.48
CA TYR A 283 28.13 -16.65 -1.79
C TYR A 283 27.27 -16.94 -0.56
N GLY A 284 27.83 -17.66 0.42
CA GLY A 284 27.17 -17.93 1.69
C GLY A 284 26.79 -16.70 2.51
N LEU A 285 27.43 -15.55 2.29
CA LEU A 285 27.07 -14.29 2.98
C LEU A 285 25.75 -13.70 2.45
N THR A 286 25.35 -14.03 1.22
CA THR A 286 24.14 -13.45 0.60
C THR A 286 22.84 -13.95 1.18
N VAL A 287 22.85 -15.08 1.89
CA VAL A 287 21.64 -15.61 2.55
C VAL A 287 21.27 -14.78 3.77
N PHE A 288 22.17 -13.94 4.29
CA PHE A 288 21.94 -13.15 5.48
C PHE A 288 20.81 -12.11 5.35
N PRO A 289 20.78 -11.24 4.31
CA PRO A 289 19.62 -10.39 4.04
C PRO A 289 18.28 -11.16 3.98
N TYR A 290 18.28 -12.36 3.41
CA TYR A 290 17.08 -13.20 3.35
C TYR A 290 16.66 -13.72 4.72
N ALA A 291 17.61 -14.12 5.58
CA ALA A 291 17.34 -14.49 6.96
C ALA A 291 16.74 -13.33 7.76
N LEU A 292 17.34 -12.14 7.64
CA LEU A 292 16.91 -10.95 8.37
C LEU A 292 15.48 -10.54 7.99
N MET A 293 15.17 -10.50 6.70
CA MET A 293 13.79 -10.21 6.29
C MET A 293 12.83 -11.34 6.69
N SER A 294 13.24 -12.60 6.62
CA SER A 294 12.36 -13.71 7.02
C SER A 294 12.03 -13.67 8.51
N PHE A 295 12.99 -13.23 9.34
CA PHE A 295 12.74 -12.93 10.75
C PHE A 295 11.71 -11.82 10.93
N MET A 296 11.84 -10.70 10.19
CA MET A 296 10.87 -9.61 10.24
C MET A 296 9.48 -10.04 9.75
N LYS A 297 9.40 -10.85 8.69
CA LYS A 297 8.14 -11.43 8.19
C LYS A 297 7.49 -12.37 9.20
N MET A 298 8.28 -13.13 9.94
CA MET A 298 7.76 -14.01 11.01
C MET A 298 7.16 -13.17 12.14
N ILE A 299 7.82 -12.09 12.56
CA ILE A 299 7.26 -11.13 13.53
C ILE A 299 5.95 -10.54 13.00
N TYR A 300 5.96 -10.07 11.75
CA TYR A 300 4.78 -9.55 11.08
C TYR A 300 3.62 -10.56 11.06
N ALA A 301 3.86 -11.79 10.61
CA ALA A 301 2.83 -12.82 10.54
C ALA A 301 2.27 -13.19 11.92
N ARG A 302 3.08 -13.09 12.98
CA ARG A 302 2.67 -13.39 14.35
C ARG A 302 1.90 -12.25 15.02
N LEU A 303 2.33 -11.01 14.83
CA LEU A 303 1.77 -9.83 15.51
C LEU A 303 0.63 -9.17 14.73
N VAL A 304 0.80 -9.07 13.41
CA VAL A 304 -0.12 -8.38 12.50
C VAL A 304 -1.12 -9.38 11.90
N GLY A 305 -0.61 -10.41 11.20
CA GLY A 305 -1.43 -11.29 10.36
C GLY A 305 -1.78 -10.67 9.00
N ASP A 306 -2.64 -11.34 8.23
CA ASP A 306 -3.08 -10.90 6.91
C ASP A 306 -4.61 -10.69 6.87
N TYR A 307 -5.04 -9.55 6.32
CA TYR A 307 -6.43 -9.26 5.97
C TYR A 307 -6.69 -9.73 4.53
N ASN A 308 -7.55 -10.73 4.37
CA ASN A 308 -7.84 -11.32 3.05
C ASN A 308 -8.94 -10.56 2.28
N CYS A 309 -9.65 -9.67 2.95
CA CYS A 309 -10.73 -8.87 2.38
C CYS A 309 -10.78 -7.49 3.05
N GLY A 310 -11.34 -6.52 2.34
CA GLY A 310 -11.71 -5.23 2.91
C GLY A 310 -12.98 -5.36 3.75
N HIS A 311 -13.01 -4.66 4.88
CA HIS A 311 -14.16 -4.60 5.79
C HIS A 311 -14.81 -3.23 5.67
N VAL A 312 -16.12 -3.20 5.44
CA VAL A 312 -16.86 -1.94 5.38
C VAL A 312 -17.10 -1.43 6.80
N LEU A 313 -16.62 -0.22 7.07
CA LEU A 313 -16.83 0.48 8.32
C LEU A 313 -18.25 1.06 8.36
N ARG A 314 -18.96 0.84 9.47
CA ARG A 314 -20.29 1.40 9.69
C ARG A 314 -20.19 2.89 10.03
N THR A 315 -20.20 3.74 9.00
CA THR A 315 -20.18 5.20 9.13
C THR A 315 -21.61 5.76 9.01
N PRO A 316 -21.85 7.03 9.43
CA PRO A 316 -23.16 7.66 9.25
C PRO A 316 -23.66 7.69 7.79
N ILE A 317 -22.73 7.73 6.83
CA ILE A 317 -23.07 7.65 5.39
C ILE A 317 -23.51 6.25 4.98
N LEU A 318 -22.92 5.19 5.55
CA LEU A 318 -23.43 3.83 5.33
C LEU A 318 -24.84 3.68 5.91
N GLU A 319 -25.09 4.19 7.11
CA GLU A 319 -26.43 4.14 7.72
C GLU A 319 -27.47 4.94 6.93
N GLU A 320 -27.05 6.05 6.32
CA GLU A 320 -27.88 6.77 5.35
C GLU A 320 -28.21 5.92 4.12
N ALA A 321 -27.22 5.24 3.53
CA ALA A 321 -27.45 4.37 2.39
C ALA A 321 -28.35 3.16 2.73
N GLU A 322 -28.13 2.51 3.89
CA GLU A 322 -28.97 1.40 4.39
C GLU A 322 -30.45 1.81 4.52
N ARG A 323 -30.72 3.03 5.00
CA ARG A 323 -32.09 3.55 5.13
C ARG A 323 -32.82 3.65 3.79
N ARG A 324 -32.09 3.91 2.70
CA ARG A 324 -32.67 4.06 1.35
C ARG A 324 -33.02 2.72 0.69
N GLU A 325 -32.39 1.62 1.06
CA GLU A 325 -32.68 0.28 0.52
C GLU A 325 -33.80 -0.48 1.28
N GLY A 326 -34.24 -0.01 2.46
CA GLY A 326 -35.46 -0.51 3.11
C GLY A 326 -35.45 -0.66 4.64
N GLY A 327 -35.08 0.38 5.41
CA GLY A 327 -35.09 0.31 6.88
C GLY A 327 -35.44 1.62 7.58
N PHE A 328 -36.62 1.63 8.23
CA PHE A 328 -37.25 2.55 9.20
C PHE A 328 -36.78 4.03 9.35
N PRO A 329 -37.73 4.98 9.48
CA PRO A 329 -37.40 6.37 9.78
C PRO A 329 -36.75 6.49 11.16
N VAL A 330 -35.56 7.10 11.21
CA VAL A 330 -34.92 7.49 12.47
C VAL A 330 -35.70 8.65 13.07
N SER A 331 -36.15 8.48 14.30
CA SER A 331 -36.68 9.57 15.13
C SER A 331 -35.53 10.54 15.44
N ILE A 332 -35.71 11.81 15.08
CA ILE A 332 -34.78 12.98 15.15
C ILE A 332 -34.17 13.24 16.56
N ARG A 333 -34.39 12.40 17.57
CA ARG A 333 -34.13 12.76 18.97
C ARG A 333 -32.68 12.59 19.47
N ASP A 334 -31.79 11.88 18.79
CA ASP A 334 -30.46 11.57 19.35
C ASP A 334 -29.25 12.13 18.58
N LEU A 335 -29.43 12.85 17.48
CA LEU A 335 -28.31 13.51 16.78
C LEU A 335 -28.04 14.88 17.39
N LYS A 336 -27.25 14.94 18.47
CA LYS A 336 -26.74 16.20 19.00
C LYS A 336 -25.99 16.95 17.90
N ALA A 337 -26.54 18.09 17.53
CA ALA A 337 -26.01 19.04 16.56
C ALA A 337 -24.51 19.31 16.78
N PHE A 338 -23.69 18.91 15.82
CA PHE A 338 -22.28 19.31 15.73
C PHE A 338 -22.17 20.62 14.95
N ALA A 339 -22.58 21.70 15.61
CA ALA A 339 -22.69 23.06 15.07
C ALA A 339 -21.34 23.76 14.75
N HIS A 340 -20.30 23.06 14.32
CA HIS A 340 -18.94 23.63 14.18
C HIS A 340 -18.43 23.73 12.74
N SER A 341 -19.10 23.15 11.74
CA SER A 341 -18.62 23.11 10.35
C SER A 341 -19.49 23.84 9.33
N GLY A 342 -20.61 24.44 9.76
CA GLY A 342 -21.58 25.09 8.86
C GLY A 342 -22.49 24.10 8.10
N TYR A 343 -22.40 22.81 8.40
CA TYR A 343 -23.37 21.81 7.96
C TYR A 343 -24.56 21.79 8.90
N VAL A 344 -25.76 21.81 8.33
CA VAL A 344 -27.02 21.79 9.06
C VAL A 344 -27.89 20.63 8.56
N PRO A 345 -28.67 19.97 9.43
CA PRO A 345 -29.68 19.03 8.99
C PRO A 345 -30.77 19.80 8.23
N ALA A 346 -31.05 19.37 7.00
CA ALA A 346 -32.17 19.88 6.21
C ALA A 346 -33.09 18.72 5.82
N GLU A 347 -34.39 18.91 5.99
CA GLU A 347 -35.40 18.05 5.41
C GLU A 347 -35.57 18.39 3.93
N LEU A 348 -35.21 17.43 3.08
CA LEU A 348 -35.23 17.57 1.63
C LEU A 348 -36.36 16.71 1.07
N LEU A 349 -37.21 17.31 0.23
CA LEU A 349 -38.21 16.58 -0.55
C LEU A 349 -38.07 16.95 -2.03
N LEU A 350 -37.69 15.96 -2.84
CA LEU A 350 -37.60 16.10 -4.28
C LEU A 350 -38.91 15.63 -4.95
N LYS A 351 -39.70 16.57 -5.44
CA LYS A 351 -40.92 16.30 -6.23
C LYS A 351 -40.56 16.04 -7.68
N ASP A 352 -41.26 15.08 -8.29
CA ASP A 352 -41.04 14.72 -9.69
C ASP A 352 -41.29 15.88 -10.64
N ALA A 353 -40.50 15.91 -11.71
CA ALA A 353 -40.77 16.74 -12.87
C ALA A 353 -42.10 16.31 -13.49
N ASN A 354 -42.93 17.26 -13.90
CA ASN A 354 -44.19 16.94 -14.57
C ASN A 354 -43.91 16.74 -16.07
N PRO A 355 -44.00 15.49 -16.59
CA PRO A 355 -43.67 15.20 -17.97
C PRO A 355 -44.65 15.85 -18.97
N ASP A 356 -45.88 16.16 -18.54
CA ASP A 356 -46.93 16.71 -19.40
C ASP A 356 -46.80 18.23 -19.57
N THR A 357 -46.29 18.93 -18.56
CA THR A 357 -46.10 20.40 -18.59
C THR A 357 -44.67 20.81 -18.95
N GLY A 358 -43.71 19.87 -18.89
CA GLY A 358 -42.29 20.16 -19.07
C GLY A 358 -41.67 20.90 -17.88
N GLU A 359 -42.35 20.94 -16.73
CA GLU A 359 -41.84 21.59 -15.53
C GLU A 359 -40.74 20.75 -14.87
N PRO A 360 -39.62 21.38 -14.47
CA PRO A 360 -38.52 20.67 -13.83
C PRO A 360 -38.92 20.17 -12.44
N ALA A 361 -38.16 19.20 -11.93
CA ALA A 361 -38.33 18.70 -10.56
C ALA A 361 -38.21 19.85 -9.54
N ILE A 362 -38.97 19.78 -8.45
CA ILE A 362 -38.97 20.81 -7.40
C ILE A 362 -38.31 20.24 -6.15
N LEU A 363 -37.28 20.93 -5.65
CA LEU A 363 -36.63 20.65 -4.39
C LEU A 363 -37.24 21.55 -3.31
N LEU A 364 -37.83 20.93 -2.30
CA LEU A 364 -38.25 21.60 -1.07
C LEU A 364 -37.16 21.42 -0.03
N ILE A 365 -36.75 22.52 0.59
CA ILE A 365 -35.76 22.54 1.66
C ILE A 365 -36.43 23.14 2.88
N ASN A 366 -36.52 22.34 3.94
CA ASN A 366 -36.98 22.78 5.25
C ASN A 366 -35.82 22.63 6.25
N THR A 367 -35.61 23.67 7.06
CA THR A 367 -34.65 23.65 8.17
C THR A 367 -35.35 24.15 9.43
N GLU A 368 -34.89 23.72 10.61
CA GLU A 368 -35.50 24.16 11.87
C GLU A 368 -35.40 25.69 12.09
N GLU A 369 -34.41 26.34 11.46
CA GLU A 369 -34.10 27.76 11.65
C GLU A 369 -34.82 28.70 10.65
N PHE A 370 -35.26 28.20 9.49
CA PHE A 370 -35.78 29.04 8.41
C PHE A 370 -37.06 28.48 7.76
N GLU A 371 -37.86 29.36 7.15
CA GLU A 371 -39.06 28.96 6.40
C GLU A 371 -38.73 28.10 5.18
N ASP A 372 -39.69 27.26 4.79
CA ASP A 372 -39.64 26.38 3.62
C ASP A 372 -39.24 27.13 2.36
N LYS A 373 -38.20 26.64 1.68
CA LYS A 373 -37.75 27.18 0.40
C LYS A 373 -38.03 26.18 -0.72
N GLU A 374 -38.78 26.61 -1.74
CA GLU A 374 -39.01 25.85 -2.96
C GLU A 374 -38.06 26.30 -4.08
N LEU A 375 -37.33 25.36 -4.70
CA LEU A 375 -36.38 25.63 -5.78
C LEU A 375 -36.55 24.61 -6.91
N LYS A 376 -36.23 25.00 -8.14
CA LYS A 376 -36.15 24.08 -9.27
C LYS A 376 -34.86 23.27 -9.17
N PHE A 377 -34.98 21.95 -9.16
CA PHE A 377 -33.83 21.06 -9.08
C PHE A 377 -33.18 20.86 -10.45
N SER A 378 -31.86 20.93 -10.47
CA SER A 378 -31.04 20.53 -11.62
C SER A 378 -30.07 19.43 -11.21
N SER A 379 -30.01 18.35 -12.00
CA SER A 379 -29.01 17.29 -11.84
C SER A 379 -27.62 17.68 -12.34
N CYS A 380 -27.48 18.84 -13.00
CA CYS A 380 -26.22 19.32 -13.55
C CYS A 380 -25.87 20.71 -13.00
N PRO A 381 -24.59 21.06 -12.90
CA PRO A 381 -24.16 22.39 -12.49
C PRO A 381 -24.68 23.46 -13.46
N ILE A 382 -25.37 24.47 -12.93
CA ILE A 382 -25.83 25.65 -13.68
C ILE A 382 -25.16 26.89 -13.08
N HIS A 383 -24.73 27.83 -13.92
CA HIS A 383 -24.03 29.04 -13.48
C HIS A 383 -24.86 29.94 -12.56
N ASP A 384 -26.18 29.96 -12.71
CA ASP A 384 -27.11 30.80 -11.94
C ASP A 384 -28.05 29.95 -11.08
N ALA A 385 -27.45 29.11 -10.23
CA ALA A 385 -28.16 28.22 -9.31
C ALA A 385 -27.53 28.27 -7.91
N HIS A 386 -28.33 27.98 -6.90
CA HIS A 386 -27.86 27.72 -5.55
C HIS A 386 -27.06 26.43 -5.50
N LYS A 387 -25.85 26.54 -4.99
CA LYS A 387 -24.94 25.42 -4.74
C LYS A 387 -25.18 24.91 -3.33
N ILE A 388 -25.71 23.70 -3.20
CA ILE A 388 -25.89 23.04 -1.90
C ILE A 388 -24.76 22.04 -1.74
N LEU A 389 -23.89 22.28 -0.76
CA LEU A 389 -22.71 21.45 -0.55
C LEU A 389 -23.06 20.25 0.33
N ILE A 390 -22.56 19.08 -0.07
CA ILE A 390 -22.65 17.84 0.70
C ILE A 390 -21.26 17.24 0.86
N SER A 391 -20.94 16.71 2.04
CA SER A 391 -19.71 15.96 2.23
C SER A 391 -19.84 14.55 1.63
N PRO A 392 -18.79 14.04 0.97
CA PRO A 392 -18.80 12.69 0.43
C PRO A 392 -18.81 11.60 1.52
N ILE A 393 -18.10 11.77 2.63
CA ILE A 393 -17.85 10.68 3.61
C ILE A 393 -18.34 10.97 5.03
N THR A 394 -18.79 12.20 5.32
CA THR A 394 -19.33 12.57 6.64
C THR A 394 -20.64 13.35 6.55
N HIS A 395 -21.33 13.46 7.69
CA HIS A 395 -22.45 14.39 7.86
C HIS A 395 -21.99 15.79 8.30
N ASN A 396 -20.81 15.90 8.90
CA ASN A 396 -20.33 17.14 9.50
C ASN A 396 -19.39 17.94 8.59
N GLY A 397 -19.23 17.57 7.32
CA GLY A 397 -18.22 18.19 6.47
C GLY A 397 -16.79 17.67 6.72
N PRO A 398 -15.81 18.28 6.05
CA PRO A 398 -14.40 17.98 6.29
C PRO A 398 -14.02 18.38 7.72
N ALA A 399 -13.30 17.50 8.40
CA ALA A 399 -12.76 17.79 9.73
C ALA A 399 -11.78 18.98 9.66
N PRO A 400 -11.74 19.85 10.67
CA PRO A 400 -10.81 20.97 10.70
C PRO A 400 -9.35 20.47 10.79
N GLU A 401 -8.42 21.20 10.17
CA GLU A 401 -7.03 20.73 9.98
C GLU A 401 -6.28 20.49 11.31
N ASP A 402 -6.65 21.19 12.39
CA ASP A 402 -6.11 20.96 13.73
C ASP A 402 -6.44 19.55 14.26
N LYS A 403 -7.67 19.09 14.05
CA LYS A 403 -8.11 17.72 14.39
C LYS A 403 -7.42 16.67 13.52
N LEU A 404 -7.29 16.96 12.22
CA LEU A 404 -6.55 16.09 11.30
C LEU A 404 -5.07 16.01 11.69
N GLN A 405 -4.46 17.12 12.12
CA GLN A 405 -3.06 17.16 12.57
C GLN A 405 -2.84 16.35 13.86
N GLU A 406 -3.81 16.34 14.79
CA GLU A 406 -3.79 15.48 15.97
C GLU A 406 -3.73 14.00 15.57
N CYS A 407 -4.56 13.58 14.60
CA CYS A 407 -4.57 12.20 14.10
C CYS A 407 -3.27 11.83 13.35
N ARG A 408 -2.67 12.80 12.61
CA ARG A 408 -1.39 12.61 11.91
C ARG A 408 -0.20 12.53 12.85
N SER A 409 -0.33 12.97 14.11
CA SER A 409 0.79 12.99 15.03
C SER A 409 1.29 11.57 15.30
N LEU A 410 2.59 11.37 15.09
CA LEU A 410 3.28 10.12 15.39
C LEU A 410 3.92 10.24 16.77
N PRO A 411 3.67 9.31 17.70
CA PRO A 411 4.38 9.32 18.97
C PRO A 411 5.88 9.08 18.72
N TRP A 412 6.73 9.73 19.51
CA TRP A 412 8.18 9.69 19.32
C TRP A 412 8.75 8.27 19.36
N TRP A 413 8.15 7.37 20.15
CA TRP A 413 8.60 5.98 20.29
C TRP A 413 8.33 5.18 19.01
N GLU A 414 7.24 5.46 18.29
CA GLU A 414 6.90 4.80 17.02
C GLU A 414 7.97 5.18 15.99
N THR A 415 8.22 6.48 15.84
CA THR A 415 9.28 7.02 14.97
C THR A 415 10.65 6.44 15.34
N ALA A 416 11.01 6.42 16.63
CA ALA A 416 12.27 5.86 17.10
C ALA A 416 12.39 4.36 16.75
N SER A 417 11.34 3.57 17.00
CA SER A 417 11.34 2.14 16.70
C SER A 417 11.49 1.84 15.21
N ILE A 418 10.80 2.62 14.35
CA ILE A 418 10.89 2.52 12.90
C ILE A 418 12.32 2.84 12.45
N VAL A 419 12.86 3.99 12.87
CA VAL A 419 14.22 4.43 12.51
C VAL A 419 15.27 3.43 12.98
N THR A 420 15.18 2.95 14.22
CA THR A 420 16.09 1.94 14.77
C THR A 420 16.03 0.64 13.97
N ALA A 421 14.84 0.14 13.64
CA ALA A 421 14.69 -1.08 12.83
C ALA A 421 15.31 -0.92 11.44
N PHE A 422 15.10 0.22 10.77
CA PHE A 422 15.73 0.53 9.49
C PHE A 422 17.26 0.57 9.59
N LEU A 423 17.80 1.24 10.60
CA LEU A 423 19.24 1.33 10.81
C LEU A 423 19.86 -0.06 11.05
N ILE A 424 19.22 -0.90 11.86
CA ILE A 424 19.67 -2.28 12.09
C ILE A 424 19.73 -3.04 10.76
N VAL A 425 18.66 -2.97 9.96
CA VAL A 425 18.59 -3.66 8.65
C VAL A 425 19.66 -3.18 7.68
N MET A 426 19.96 -1.88 7.67
CA MET A 426 20.95 -1.29 6.77
C MET A 426 22.38 -1.61 7.20
N ILE A 427 22.66 -1.58 8.50
CA ILE A 427 24.04 -1.67 9.02
C ILE A 427 24.46 -3.12 9.25
N LEU A 428 23.55 -3.98 9.73
CA LEU A 428 23.87 -5.33 10.18
C LEU A 428 24.52 -6.22 9.10
N PRO A 429 24.10 -6.20 7.81
CA PRO A 429 24.79 -6.96 6.77
C PRO A 429 26.27 -6.58 6.62
N TYR A 430 26.60 -5.29 6.71
CA TYR A 430 27.98 -4.83 6.61
C TYR A 430 28.81 -5.18 7.85
N ILE A 431 28.22 -5.08 9.05
CA ILE A 431 28.88 -5.53 10.28
C ILE A 431 29.21 -7.02 10.18
N LEU A 432 28.29 -7.84 9.69
CA LEU A 432 28.51 -9.27 9.53
C LEU A 432 29.61 -9.57 8.49
N ILE A 433 29.56 -8.93 7.33
CA ILE A 433 30.58 -9.10 6.30
C ILE A 433 31.95 -8.69 6.83
N TYR A 434 32.04 -7.54 7.50
CA TYR A 434 33.28 -7.08 8.12
C TYR A 434 33.78 -8.03 9.20
N SER A 435 32.92 -8.50 10.10
CA SER A 435 33.33 -9.36 11.21
C SER A 435 33.84 -10.73 10.75
N LEU A 436 33.27 -11.28 9.68
CA LEU A 436 33.66 -12.59 9.16
C LEU A 436 34.84 -12.54 8.19
N THR A 437 35.03 -11.42 7.46
CA THR A 437 35.99 -11.35 6.35
C THR A 437 37.02 -10.24 6.46
N GLY A 438 36.81 -9.25 7.33
CA GLY A 438 37.59 -8.01 7.37
C GLY A 438 37.54 -7.22 6.06
N PHE A 439 36.52 -7.44 5.21
CA PHE A 439 36.48 -6.98 3.81
C PHE A 439 37.68 -7.42 2.96
N GLN A 440 38.32 -8.55 3.30
CA GLN A 440 39.38 -9.12 2.48
C GLN A 440 38.80 -9.71 1.20
N ALA A 441 39.44 -9.42 0.07
CA ALA A 441 39.03 -9.94 -1.24
C ALA A 441 39.34 -11.44 -1.43
N ALA A 442 40.34 -11.96 -0.70
CA ALA A 442 40.87 -13.31 -0.90
C ALA A 442 41.22 -13.58 -2.38
N ALA A 443 40.86 -14.75 -2.91
CA ALA A 443 41.07 -15.12 -4.31
C ALA A 443 39.88 -14.80 -5.23
N SER A 444 38.88 -14.05 -4.76
CA SER A 444 37.73 -13.67 -5.59
C SER A 444 38.13 -12.80 -6.79
N THR A 445 37.32 -12.85 -7.84
CA THR A 445 37.46 -11.95 -9.00
C THR A 445 36.84 -10.59 -8.72
N VAL A 446 37.20 -9.58 -9.54
CA VAL A 446 36.56 -8.26 -9.47
C VAL A 446 35.05 -8.36 -9.76
N ALA A 447 34.67 -9.21 -10.71
CA ALA A 447 33.27 -9.41 -11.09
C ALA A 447 32.46 -10.00 -9.94
N GLU A 448 32.95 -11.07 -9.30
CA GLU A 448 32.30 -11.64 -8.11
C GLU A 448 32.06 -10.58 -7.03
N ARG A 449 33.07 -9.78 -6.70
CA ARG A 449 32.92 -8.73 -5.67
C ARG A 449 31.94 -7.64 -6.08
N ALA A 450 31.98 -7.20 -7.34
CA ALA A 450 31.12 -6.15 -7.85
C ALA A 450 29.65 -6.56 -7.82
N TRP A 451 29.29 -7.70 -8.41
CA TRP A 451 27.91 -8.18 -8.45
C TRP A 451 27.35 -8.46 -7.05
N MET A 452 28.15 -9.05 -6.16
CA MET A 452 27.69 -9.40 -4.81
C MET A 452 27.47 -8.15 -3.94
N THR A 453 28.35 -7.16 -4.06
CA THR A 453 28.20 -5.88 -3.34
C THR A 453 27.06 -5.06 -3.92
N ALA A 454 26.95 -4.97 -5.25
CA ALA A 454 25.87 -4.23 -5.89
C ALA A 454 24.50 -4.85 -5.65
N TRP A 455 24.41 -6.16 -5.56
CA TRP A 455 23.18 -6.83 -5.14
C TRP A 455 22.79 -6.42 -3.72
N LEU A 456 23.72 -6.44 -2.76
CA LEU A 456 23.45 -5.98 -1.39
C LEU A 456 23.00 -4.51 -1.37
N SER A 457 23.67 -3.63 -2.11
CA SER A 457 23.29 -2.23 -2.24
C SER A 457 21.92 -2.04 -2.89
N ALA A 458 21.61 -2.80 -3.95
CA ALA A 458 20.30 -2.75 -4.62
C ALA A 458 19.17 -3.23 -3.70
N ASN A 459 19.43 -4.25 -2.87
CA ASN A 459 18.51 -4.69 -1.84
C ASN A 459 18.21 -3.56 -0.85
N GLN A 460 19.23 -2.86 -0.38
CA GLN A 460 19.05 -1.74 0.53
C GLN A 460 18.33 -0.55 -0.10
N ALA A 461 18.66 -0.21 -1.35
CA ALA A 461 17.95 0.82 -2.09
C ALA A 461 16.48 0.47 -2.33
N SER A 462 16.13 -0.82 -2.41
CA SER A 462 14.73 -1.26 -2.55
C SER A 462 13.85 -0.97 -1.33
N LEU A 463 14.43 -0.58 -0.19
CA LEU A 463 13.68 -0.11 0.98
C LEU A 463 13.00 1.24 0.73
N GLU A 464 13.49 2.03 -0.23
CA GLU A 464 12.97 3.37 -0.51
C GLU A 464 11.75 3.30 -1.44
N GLY A 465 10.56 3.12 -0.86
CA GLY A 465 9.31 3.29 -1.59
C GLY A 465 8.90 4.75 -1.63
N GLY A 466 9.44 5.50 -2.59
CA GLY A 466 8.93 6.83 -2.91
C GLY A 466 7.58 6.77 -3.63
N VAL A 467 6.85 7.89 -3.62
CA VAL A 467 5.68 8.13 -4.48
C VAL A 467 6.17 8.38 -5.91
N ILE A 468 6.57 7.30 -6.59
CA ILE A 468 7.08 7.34 -7.97
C ILE A 468 5.91 7.01 -8.94
N PRO A 469 5.82 7.63 -10.14
CA PRO A 469 4.91 7.19 -11.20
C PRO A 469 5.10 5.70 -11.53
N LYS A 470 4.02 4.99 -11.89
CA LYS A 470 4.06 3.51 -12.04
C LYS A 470 5.11 3.04 -13.05
N GLU A 471 5.26 3.77 -14.14
CA GLU A 471 6.19 3.46 -15.23
C GLU A 471 7.65 3.63 -14.77
N VAL A 472 7.93 4.70 -14.03
CA VAL A 472 9.25 4.97 -13.46
C VAL A 472 9.56 3.96 -12.35
N GLN A 473 8.56 3.60 -11.53
CA GLN A 473 8.71 2.59 -10.50
C GLN A 473 9.07 1.22 -11.12
N ALA A 474 8.40 0.81 -12.20
CA ALA A 474 8.71 -0.43 -12.90
C ALA A 474 10.15 -0.42 -13.45
N LEU A 475 10.59 0.70 -14.04
CA LEU A 475 11.96 0.86 -14.53
C LEU A 475 12.99 0.82 -13.39
N CYS A 476 12.72 1.50 -12.27
CA CYS A 476 13.58 1.46 -11.09
C CYS A 476 13.69 0.06 -10.49
N VAL A 477 12.56 -0.65 -10.35
CA VAL A 477 12.56 -2.04 -9.87
C VAL A 477 13.34 -2.94 -10.83
N ALA A 478 13.17 -2.79 -12.14
CA ALA A 478 13.93 -3.55 -13.13
C ALA A 478 15.44 -3.26 -13.02
N ALA A 479 15.83 -1.99 -12.86
CA ALA A 479 17.22 -1.59 -12.68
C ALA A 479 17.83 -2.17 -11.38
N LEU A 480 17.06 -2.22 -10.28
CA LEU A 480 17.48 -2.83 -9.02
C LEU A 480 17.54 -4.36 -9.10
N CYS A 481 16.67 -4.99 -9.89
CA CYS A 481 16.69 -6.45 -10.09
C CYS A 481 17.89 -6.91 -10.93
N ALA A 482 18.47 -6.06 -11.79
CA ALA A 482 19.59 -6.45 -12.63
C ALA A 482 20.84 -6.91 -11.82
N PRO A 483 21.32 -6.16 -10.80
CA PRO A 483 22.33 -6.64 -9.86
C PRO A 483 21.97 -7.93 -9.16
N ALA A 484 20.71 -8.11 -8.80
CA ALA A 484 20.25 -9.31 -8.11
C ALA A 484 20.31 -10.54 -9.01
N ILE A 485 19.89 -10.41 -10.28
CA ILE A 485 20.00 -11.48 -11.28
C ILE A 485 21.48 -11.82 -11.51
N GLY A 486 22.34 -10.82 -11.73
CA GLY A 486 23.78 -11.04 -11.90
C GLY A 486 24.43 -11.67 -10.66
N GLY A 487 24.04 -11.22 -9.47
CA GLY A 487 24.45 -11.79 -8.18
C GLY A 487 24.03 -13.25 -8.04
N MET A 488 22.80 -13.61 -8.40
CA MET A 488 22.34 -15.01 -8.40
C MET A 488 23.15 -15.89 -9.36
N VAL A 489 23.46 -15.39 -10.56
CA VAL A 489 24.34 -16.09 -11.52
C VAL A 489 25.73 -16.31 -10.92
N MET A 490 26.30 -15.31 -10.25
CA MET A 490 27.58 -15.43 -9.56
C MET A 490 27.53 -16.42 -8.40
N VAL A 491 26.48 -16.40 -7.59
CA VAL A 491 26.25 -17.39 -6.52
C VAL A 491 26.21 -18.81 -7.10
N PHE A 492 25.45 -19.02 -8.18
CA PHE A 492 25.35 -20.33 -8.83
C PHE A 492 26.71 -20.80 -9.36
N GLY A 493 27.45 -19.94 -10.07
CA GLY A 493 28.79 -20.24 -10.57
C GLY A 493 29.78 -20.61 -9.47
N MET A 494 29.89 -19.77 -8.43
CA MET A 494 30.76 -20.02 -7.28
C MET A 494 30.34 -21.28 -6.49
N PHE A 495 29.04 -21.56 -6.39
CA PHE A 495 28.54 -22.78 -5.75
C PHE A 495 28.99 -24.03 -6.52
N LEU A 496 28.82 -24.05 -7.84
CA LEU A 496 29.24 -25.16 -8.69
C LEU A 496 30.76 -25.38 -8.59
N GLU A 497 31.55 -24.32 -8.74
CA GLU A 497 33.01 -24.36 -8.63
C GLU A 497 33.47 -24.82 -7.24
N GLY A 498 32.83 -24.33 -6.18
CA GLY A 498 33.11 -24.68 -4.80
C GLY A 498 32.85 -26.14 -4.46
N ASN A 499 31.93 -26.77 -5.19
CA ASN A 499 31.53 -28.17 -4.99
C ASN A 499 32.17 -29.11 -6.04
N GLY A 500 33.13 -28.63 -6.82
CA GLY A 500 33.89 -29.45 -7.78
C GLY A 500 33.09 -29.88 -9.02
N PHE A 501 32.13 -29.07 -9.45
CA PHE A 501 31.40 -29.31 -10.70
C PHE A 501 32.36 -29.32 -11.91
N GLY A 502 32.16 -30.25 -12.84
CA GLY A 502 33.01 -30.41 -14.03
C GLY A 502 34.23 -31.32 -13.81
N VAL A 503 34.54 -31.68 -12.56
CA VAL A 503 35.52 -32.73 -12.25
C VAL A 503 34.80 -34.07 -12.26
N CYS A 504 34.69 -34.70 -13.43
CA CYS A 504 34.33 -36.11 -13.48
C CYS A 504 35.63 -36.92 -13.34
N PRO A 505 35.76 -37.79 -12.32
CA PRO A 505 36.82 -38.77 -12.34
C PRO A 505 36.66 -39.56 -13.64
N SER A 506 37.65 -39.51 -14.53
CA SER A 506 37.73 -40.44 -15.65
C SER A 506 37.63 -41.83 -15.04
N THR A 507 36.54 -42.53 -15.32
CA THR A 507 36.26 -43.85 -14.77
C THR A 507 37.45 -44.77 -14.99
N CYS A 508 37.92 -45.34 -13.88
CA CYS A 508 38.25 -46.75 -13.74
C CYS A 508 39.08 -47.35 -14.88
N GLY A 509 40.40 -47.18 -14.80
CA GLY A 509 41.30 -48.23 -15.28
C GLY A 509 41.07 -49.47 -14.41
N HIS A 510 40.25 -50.39 -14.93
CA HIS A 510 40.24 -51.79 -14.50
C HIS A 510 41.08 -52.60 -15.47
#